data_AF-A0A950FH55-F1
#
_entry.id   AF-A0A950FH55-F1
#
_cell.length_a   1.000
_cell.length_b   1.000
_cell.length_c   1.000
_cell.angle_alpha   90.00
_cell.angle_beta   90.00
_cell.angle_gamma   90.00
#
_symmetry.space_group_name_H-M   'P 1'
#
loop_
_entity.id
_entity.type
_entity.pdbx_description
1 polymer ?
#
loop_
_entity_poly.entity_id
_entity_poly.type
_entity_poly.pdbx_seq_one_letter_code
_entity_poly.pdbx_strand_id
1 'polypeptide(L)'
;MAPGRRHCCASSCNSPLFPVWLLTLSLAAIYSGVDKSWIGPAFRWAEKLNPWAMPDVFLIGCAIGYSRIEPYVPVSIGAGGWCMISAGLMAMVTRASLDQRSIWRRIQAPALSVLQQEHVTCTICNLLIAASAEGQRCPRCQARVWRRKPYAVERAAALTIAGTFLYPVANVYPMSMFSSHFVHTSHTIFAGVTDLVDAGLWPLAALVFTASIGIPFLKLAGMAWFLLSIRQCSDKKLVLKTDLYHLIDEIGRWSNMDV
;
A
#
# COMPACT_ATOMS: atom_id res chain seq x y z
N MET A 1 -6.86 10.29 -35.76
CA MET A 1 -6.67 11.28 -34.68
C MET A 1 -6.86 10.61 -33.33
N ALA A 2 -5.75 10.25 -32.68
CA ALA A 2 -5.72 9.62 -31.36
C ALA A 2 -5.24 10.66 -30.32
N PRO A 3 -5.95 10.91 -29.22
CA PRO A 3 -5.46 11.82 -28.20
C PRO A 3 -4.36 11.13 -27.38
N GLY A 4 -3.21 11.80 -27.31
CA GLY A 4 -1.95 11.32 -26.75
C GLY A 4 -2.05 10.83 -25.30
N ARG A 5 -1.41 9.69 -25.05
CA ARG A 5 -1.07 9.22 -23.71
C ARG A 5 -0.04 10.19 -23.13
N ARG A 6 -0.45 11.03 -22.18
CA ARG A 6 0.50 11.73 -21.32
C ARG A 6 1.15 10.67 -20.42
N HIS A 7 2.37 10.27 -20.80
CA HIS A 7 3.29 9.60 -19.89
C HIS A 7 3.66 10.61 -18.80
N CYS A 8 3.05 10.50 -17.62
CA CYS A 8 3.52 11.20 -16.44
C CYS A 8 4.87 10.60 -16.04
N CYS A 9 5.92 11.44 -16.09
CA CYS A 9 7.26 11.13 -15.58
C CYS A 9 7.19 10.55 -14.16
N ALA A 10 7.75 9.35 -13.99
CA ALA A 10 7.77 8.61 -12.73
C ALA A 10 8.74 9.18 -11.67
N SER A 11 9.64 10.11 -12.03
CA SER A 11 10.69 10.59 -11.13
C SER A 11 10.26 11.72 -10.18
N SER A 12 9.21 12.49 -10.49
CA SER A 12 8.68 13.55 -9.60
C SER A 12 7.51 13.09 -8.72
N CYS A 13 7.09 11.84 -8.86
CA CYS A 13 5.88 11.28 -8.23
C CYS A 13 6.11 10.68 -6.82
N ASN A 14 7.38 10.53 -6.40
CA ASN A 14 7.75 9.81 -5.18
C ASN A 14 7.88 10.67 -3.93
N SER A 15 7.55 11.97 -3.97
CA SER A 15 7.50 12.74 -2.73
C SER A 15 6.26 12.32 -1.93
N PRO A 16 6.40 11.93 -0.64
CA PRO A 16 5.25 11.53 0.20
C PRO A 16 4.21 12.65 0.36
N LEU A 17 4.59 13.89 0.06
CA LEU A 17 3.73 15.07 0.07
C LEU A 17 2.87 15.22 -1.20
N PHE A 18 3.24 14.64 -2.34
CA PHE A 18 2.46 14.72 -3.58
C PHE A 18 1.03 14.17 -3.46
N PRO A 19 0.79 12.98 -2.89
CA PRO A 19 -0.58 12.49 -2.66
C PRO A 19 -1.36 13.33 -1.64
N VAL A 20 -0.69 13.94 -0.65
CA VAL A 20 -1.32 14.89 0.29
C VAL A 20 -1.75 16.16 -0.42
N TRP A 21 -0.92 16.67 -1.33
CA TRP A 21 -1.26 17.82 -2.17
C TRP A 21 -2.41 17.50 -3.14
N LEU A 22 -2.42 16.31 -3.74
CA LEU A 22 -3.50 15.85 -4.61
C LEU A 22 -4.83 15.70 -3.85
N LEU A 23 -4.79 15.16 -2.61
CA LEU A 23 -5.95 15.05 -1.73
C LEU A 23 -6.49 16.42 -1.34
N THR A 24 -5.63 17.31 -0.85
CA THR A 24 -6.02 18.67 -0.44
C THR A 24 -6.59 19.47 -1.61
N LEU A 25 -6.03 19.36 -2.82
CA LEU A 25 -6.60 19.96 -4.02
C LEU A 25 -7.94 19.35 -4.42
N SER A 26 -8.09 18.03 -4.32
CA SER A 26 -9.37 17.36 -4.63
C SER A 26 -10.47 17.77 -3.64
N LEU A 27 -10.13 17.90 -2.36
CA LEU A 27 -11.05 18.36 -1.31
C LEU A 27 -11.38 19.84 -1.49
N ALA A 28 -10.38 20.69 -1.72
CA ALA A 28 -10.58 22.10 -2.01
C ALA A 28 -11.47 22.31 -3.24
N ALA A 29 -11.28 21.54 -4.31
CA ALA A 29 -12.13 21.61 -5.50
C ALA A 29 -13.58 21.16 -5.23
N ILE A 30 -13.78 20.14 -4.39
CA ILE A 30 -15.12 19.66 -3.98
C ILE A 30 -15.81 20.68 -3.06
N TYR A 31 -15.09 21.30 -2.12
CA TYR A 31 -15.64 22.34 -1.23
C TYR A 31 -15.93 23.66 -1.96
N SER A 32 -15.17 23.96 -3.01
CA SER A 32 -15.43 25.12 -3.89
C SER A 32 -16.60 24.92 -4.87
N GLY A 33 -17.28 23.77 -4.84
CA GLY A 33 -18.47 23.50 -5.67
C GLY A 33 -18.19 23.39 -7.17
N VAL A 34 -16.93 23.10 -7.56
CA VAL A 34 -16.54 23.02 -8.97
C VAL A 34 -16.76 21.59 -9.47
N ASP A 35 -17.84 21.35 -10.21
CA ASP A 35 -18.11 20.05 -10.84
C ASP A 35 -17.22 19.83 -12.08
N LYS A 36 -16.00 19.34 -11.86
CA LYS A 36 -15.05 19.05 -12.96
C LYS A 36 -14.80 17.56 -13.11
N SER A 37 -14.86 17.07 -14.36
CA SER A 37 -14.70 15.65 -14.71
C SER A 37 -13.33 15.03 -14.37
N TRP A 38 -12.32 15.84 -14.01
CA TRP A 38 -11.01 15.35 -13.57
C TRP A 38 -10.97 14.93 -12.09
N ILE A 39 -11.93 15.38 -11.27
CA ILE A 39 -11.92 15.17 -9.80
C ILE A 39 -11.99 13.68 -9.47
N GLY A 40 -12.87 12.92 -10.13
CA GLY A 40 -13.00 11.48 -9.89
C GLY A 40 -11.73 10.69 -10.21
N PRO A 41 -11.10 10.86 -11.39
CA PRO A 41 -9.81 10.26 -11.69
C PRO A 41 -8.68 10.67 -10.72
N ALA A 42 -8.61 11.93 -10.30
CA ALA A 42 -7.58 12.38 -9.37
C ALA A 42 -7.78 11.83 -7.96
N PHE A 43 -9.01 11.80 -7.47
CA PHE A 43 -9.33 11.20 -6.17
C PHE A 43 -9.02 9.69 -6.16
N ARG A 44 -9.30 8.98 -7.26
CA ARG A 44 -8.86 7.58 -7.43
C ARG A 44 -7.34 7.43 -7.31
N TRP A 45 -6.56 8.32 -7.93
CA TRP A 45 -5.10 8.27 -7.84
C TRP A 45 -4.61 8.60 -6.44
N ALA A 46 -5.21 9.58 -5.79
CA ALA A 46 -4.94 9.92 -4.40
C ALA A 46 -5.14 8.72 -3.47
N GLU A 47 -6.27 8.01 -3.59
CA GLU A 47 -6.55 6.79 -2.81
C GLU A 47 -5.54 5.68 -3.08
N LYS A 48 -5.14 5.47 -4.34
CA LYS A 48 -4.18 4.43 -4.70
C LYS A 48 -2.78 4.73 -4.17
N LEU A 49 -2.39 5.99 -4.15
CA LEU A 49 -1.11 6.47 -3.62
C LEU A 49 -1.12 6.61 -2.09
N ASN A 50 -2.30 6.62 -1.47
CA ASN A 50 -2.46 6.84 -0.03
C ASN A 50 -1.64 5.87 0.84
N PRO A 51 -1.62 4.55 0.55
CA PRO A 51 -0.80 3.60 1.29
C PRO A 51 0.70 3.77 1.07
N TRP A 52 1.13 4.39 -0.03
CA TRP A 52 2.55 4.58 -0.37
C TRP A 52 3.17 5.81 0.28
N ALA A 53 2.34 6.75 0.75
CA ALA A 53 2.81 7.99 1.35
C ALA A 53 3.25 7.85 2.81
N MET A 54 2.81 6.78 3.49
CA MET A 54 3.05 6.42 4.91
C MET A 54 3.61 7.56 5.80
N PRO A 55 2.82 8.61 6.09
CA PRO A 55 3.29 9.75 6.87
C PRO A 55 3.68 9.35 8.30
N ASP A 56 3.06 8.30 8.84
CA ASP A 56 3.43 7.62 10.08
C ASP A 56 4.88 7.15 10.09
N VAL A 57 5.23 6.34 9.10
CA VAL A 57 6.56 5.73 9.00
C VAL A 57 7.62 6.81 8.82
N PHE A 58 7.33 7.78 7.97
CA PHE A 58 8.24 8.89 7.71
C PHE A 58 8.54 9.67 8.99
N LEU A 59 7.52 10.01 9.80
CA LEU A 59 7.71 10.70 11.07
C LEU A 59 8.49 9.87 12.09
N ILE A 60 8.21 8.56 12.19
CA ILE A 60 8.95 7.64 13.07
C ILE A 60 10.42 7.56 12.64
N GLY A 61 10.69 7.42 11.33
CA GLY A 61 12.04 7.37 10.77
C GLY A 61 12.82 8.66 11.05
N CYS A 62 12.21 9.83 10.87
CA CYS A 62 12.82 11.11 11.23
C CYS A 62 13.10 11.22 12.73
N ALA A 63 12.20 10.74 13.60
CA ALA A 63 12.39 10.76 15.05
C ALA A 63 13.55 9.85 15.48
N ILE A 64 13.65 8.63 14.93
CA ILE A 64 14.76 7.72 15.18
C ILE A 64 16.07 8.33 14.67
N GLY A 65 16.08 8.88 13.45
CA GLY A 65 17.23 9.57 12.89
C GLY A 65 17.72 10.74 13.75
N TYR A 66 16.80 11.58 14.24
CA TYR A 66 17.10 12.68 15.16
C TYR A 66 17.73 12.17 16.46
N SER A 67 17.10 11.17 17.11
CA SER A 67 17.58 10.61 18.38
C SER A 67 18.99 10.00 18.29
N ARG A 68 19.40 9.56 17.09
CA ARG A 68 20.74 8.99 16.86
C ARG A 68 21.81 10.05 16.62
N ILE A 69 21.44 11.24 16.15
CA ILE A 69 22.39 12.31 15.78
C ILE A 69 22.58 13.34 16.89
N GLU A 70 21.52 13.62 17.66
CA GLU A 70 21.52 14.60 18.77
C GLU A 70 22.71 14.45 19.76
N PRO A 71 23.18 13.23 20.12
CA PRO A 71 24.33 13.08 21.01
C PRO A 71 25.67 13.55 20.41
N TYR A 72 25.78 13.63 19.09
CA TYR A 72 27.03 13.92 18.38
C TYR A 72 27.08 15.33 17.82
N VAL A 73 25.92 15.93 17.53
CA VAL A 73 25.80 17.26 16.93
C VAL A 73 24.67 18.01 17.63
N PRO A 74 24.87 19.27 18.06
CA PRO A 74 23.79 20.09 18.58
C PRO A 74 22.80 20.43 17.44
N VAL A 75 21.75 19.61 17.30
CA VAL A 75 20.72 19.77 16.27
C VAL A 75 19.49 20.42 16.88
N SER A 76 19.22 21.67 16.50
CA SER A 76 17.95 22.35 16.80
C SER A 76 16.93 22.15 15.67
N ILE A 77 15.69 21.81 16.01
CA ILE A 77 14.60 21.69 15.03
C ILE A 77 14.17 23.10 14.57
N GLY A 78 14.60 23.48 13.36
CA GLY A 78 14.17 24.73 12.74
C GLY A 78 12.72 24.70 12.26
N ALA A 79 12.23 25.83 11.74
CA ALA A 79 10.85 25.97 11.26
C ALA A 79 10.45 24.90 10.22
N GLY A 80 11.38 24.48 9.36
CA GLY A 80 11.13 23.41 8.38
C GLY A 80 10.74 22.07 9.02
N GLY A 81 11.36 21.70 10.15
CA GLY A 81 11.04 20.46 10.86
C GLY A 81 9.64 20.52 11.49
N TRP A 82 9.28 21.65 12.09
CA TRP A 82 7.92 21.87 12.63
C TRP A 82 6.84 21.88 11.55
N CYS A 83 7.10 22.50 10.39
CA CYS A 83 6.21 22.44 9.23
C CYS A 83 6.01 21.01 8.74
N MET A 84 7.06 20.19 8.74
CA MET A 84 7.00 18.81 8.30
C MET A 84 6.21 17.91 9.28
N ILE A 85 6.45 18.07 10.59
CA ILE A 85 5.73 17.35 11.65
C ILE A 85 4.24 17.70 11.61
N SER A 86 3.92 18.99 11.55
CA SER A 86 2.53 19.46 11.50
C SER A 86 1.81 19.00 10.22
N ALA A 87 2.48 19.02 9.06
CA ALA A 87 1.92 18.49 7.81
C ALA A 87 1.65 16.98 7.89
N GLY A 88 2.58 16.19 8.47
CA GLY A 88 2.40 14.75 8.66
C GLY A 88 1.23 14.43 9.60
N LEU A 89 1.13 15.12 10.74
CA LEU A 89 0.03 14.99 11.68
C LEU A 89 -1.31 15.41 11.06
N MET A 90 -1.37 16.55 10.37
CA MET A 90 -2.57 17.01 9.68
C MET A 90 -2.99 16.00 8.60
N ALA A 91 -2.05 15.42 7.86
CA ALA A 91 -2.34 14.37 6.89
C ALA A 91 -2.93 13.11 7.56
N MET A 92 -2.45 12.72 8.74
CA MET A 92 -3.05 11.63 9.52
C MET A 92 -4.47 11.95 9.97
N VAL A 93 -4.68 13.12 10.58
CA VAL A 93 -6.00 13.56 11.05
C VAL A 93 -6.99 13.62 9.89
N THR A 94 -6.55 14.14 8.73
CA THR A 94 -7.35 14.18 7.51
C THR A 94 -7.74 12.77 7.06
N ARG A 95 -6.81 11.80 7.10
CA ARG A 95 -7.11 10.40 6.74
C ARG A 95 -8.05 9.71 7.74
N ALA A 96 -7.89 10.00 9.03
CA ALA A 96 -8.72 9.43 10.09
C ALA A 96 -10.15 10.00 10.10
N SER A 97 -10.30 11.26 9.71
CA SER A 97 -11.59 11.97 9.70
C SER A 97 -12.37 11.86 8.39
N LEU A 98 -11.70 11.65 7.26
CA LEU A 98 -12.36 11.57 5.95
C LEU A 98 -12.94 10.18 5.68
N ASP A 99 -14.27 10.08 5.74
CA ASP A 99 -14.97 8.95 5.14
C ASP A 99 -14.88 9.04 3.61
N GLN A 100 -14.05 8.17 3.06
CA GLN A 100 -13.83 7.99 1.62
C GLN A 100 -15.14 7.83 0.85
N ARG A 101 -16.13 7.12 1.42
CA ARG A 101 -17.43 6.87 0.77
C ARG A 101 -18.26 8.15 0.66
N SER A 102 -18.19 9.02 1.67
CA SER A 102 -18.90 10.31 1.68
C SER A 102 -18.36 11.29 0.64
N ILE A 103 -17.03 11.37 0.47
CA ILE A 103 -16.40 12.19 -0.59
C ILE A 103 -16.88 11.71 -1.96
N TRP A 104 -16.86 10.41 -2.13
CA TRP A 104 -17.31 9.77 -3.35
C TRP A 104 -18.78 10.12 -3.67
N ARG A 105 -19.70 10.08 -2.71
CA ARG A 105 -21.11 10.47 -2.93
C ARG A 105 -21.27 11.93 -3.35
N ARG A 106 -20.40 12.83 -2.92
CA ARG A 106 -20.42 14.25 -3.32
C ARG A 106 -19.95 14.46 -4.75
N ILE A 107 -19.06 13.61 -5.27
CA ILE A 107 -18.64 13.65 -6.68
C ILE A 107 -19.79 13.10 -7.53
N GLN A 108 -20.54 14.00 -8.19
CA GLN A 108 -21.69 13.62 -9.03
C GLN A 108 -21.27 12.61 -10.11
N ALA A 109 -22.14 11.62 -10.32
CA ALA A 109 -22.12 10.76 -11.49
C ALA A 109 -23.32 11.11 -12.37
N PRO A 110 -23.24 10.92 -13.70
CA PRO A 110 -24.41 11.01 -14.57
C PRO A 110 -25.53 10.11 -14.01
N ALA A 111 -26.75 10.63 -13.93
CA ALA A 111 -27.91 9.87 -13.49
C ALA A 111 -28.09 8.66 -14.42
N LEU A 112 -27.75 7.47 -13.94
CA LEU A 112 -27.98 6.22 -14.65
C LEU A 112 -29.40 5.77 -14.31
N SER A 113 -30.21 5.53 -15.35
CA SER A 113 -31.57 5.02 -15.20
C SER A 113 -31.55 3.65 -14.54
N VAL A 114 -31.93 3.59 -13.26
CA VAL A 114 -31.97 2.39 -12.40
C VAL A 114 -33.11 1.44 -12.78
N LEU A 115 -33.95 1.83 -13.74
CA LEU A 115 -35.13 1.08 -14.14
C LEU A 115 -34.72 -0.08 -15.08
N GLN A 116 -34.84 -1.31 -14.58
CA GLN A 116 -34.98 -2.58 -15.32
C GLN A 116 -33.75 -3.35 -15.84
N GLN A 117 -32.51 -3.02 -15.51
CA GLN A 117 -31.35 -3.84 -15.94
C GLN A 117 -30.62 -4.52 -14.78
N GLU A 118 -29.92 -5.62 -15.06
CA GLU A 118 -28.89 -6.10 -14.16
C GLU A 118 -27.84 -5.00 -13.95
N HIS A 119 -27.35 -4.85 -12.72
CA HIS A 119 -26.38 -3.81 -12.37
C HIS A 119 -25.06 -4.44 -11.92
N VAL A 120 -23.96 -3.74 -12.21
CA VAL A 120 -22.63 -4.05 -11.70
C VAL A 120 -22.12 -2.84 -10.93
N THR A 121 -21.50 -3.10 -9.78
CA THR A 121 -20.91 -2.04 -8.95
C THR A 121 -19.46 -1.82 -9.34
N CYS A 122 -19.05 -0.56 -9.52
CA CYS A 122 -17.64 -0.24 -9.70
C CYS A 122 -16.85 -0.56 -8.43
N THR A 123 -15.83 -1.42 -8.52
CA THR A 123 -14.98 -1.86 -7.40
C THR A 123 -14.11 -0.77 -6.77
N ILE A 124 -14.12 0.45 -7.33
CA ILE A 124 -13.34 1.60 -6.83
C ILE A 124 -14.26 2.62 -6.15
N CYS A 125 -15.19 3.22 -6.89
CA CYS A 125 -16.03 4.30 -6.38
C CYS A 125 -17.43 3.87 -5.91
N ASN A 126 -17.71 2.56 -5.95
CA ASN A 126 -19.00 1.94 -5.62
C ASN A 126 -20.21 2.52 -6.37
N LEU A 127 -19.99 3.09 -7.56
CA LEU A 127 -21.09 3.53 -8.42
C LEU A 127 -21.78 2.32 -9.06
N LEU A 128 -23.12 2.28 -8.96
CA LEU A 128 -23.96 1.32 -9.67
C LEU A 128 -24.09 1.72 -11.13
N ILE A 129 -23.78 0.79 -12.03
CA ILE A 129 -23.80 0.98 -13.47
C ILE A 129 -24.52 -0.22 -14.10
N ALA A 130 -25.15 -0.05 -15.25
CA ALA A 130 -25.75 -1.14 -16.01
C ALA A 130 -24.72 -2.25 -16.31
N ALA A 131 -25.12 -3.52 -16.20
CA ALA A 131 -24.26 -4.66 -16.47
C ALA A 131 -23.76 -4.71 -17.92
N SER A 132 -24.51 -4.14 -18.87
CA SER A 132 -24.09 -3.97 -20.27
C SER A 132 -22.83 -3.11 -20.43
N ALA A 133 -22.47 -2.32 -19.42
CA ALA A 133 -21.24 -1.52 -19.40
C ALA A 133 -20.03 -2.28 -18.82
N GLU A 134 -20.11 -3.61 -18.61
CA GLU A 134 -18.97 -4.42 -18.22
C GLU A 134 -17.82 -4.28 -19.24
N GLY A 135 -16.59 -4.10 -18.73
CA GLY A 135 -15.40 -3.78 -19.53
C GLY A 135 -15.25 -2.29 -19.91
N GLN A 136 -16.30 -1.48 -19.79
CA GLN A 136 -16.26 -0.04 -20.09
C GLN A 136 -15.70 0.79 -18.92
N ARG A 137 -15.46 2.09 -19.16
CA ARG A 137 -14.94 3.01 -18.15
C ARG A 137 -16.10 3.58 -17.31
N CYS A 138 -15.93 3.55 -15.99
CA CYS A 138 -16.84 4.19 -15.06
C CYS A 138 -16.92 5.71 -15.35
N PRO A 139 -18.12 6.30 -15.46
CA PRO A 139 -18.25 7.73 -15.76
C PRO A 139 -17.71 8.63 -14.65
N ARG A 140 -17.63 8.10 -13.40
CA ARG A 140 -17.19 8.85 -12.22
C ARG A 140 -15.68 8.75 -11.97
N CYS A 141 -15.15 7.53 -11.81
CA CYS A 141 -13.72 7.33 -11.50
C CYS A 141 -12.86 6.92 -12.71
N GLN A 142 -13.45 6.75 -13.90
CA GLN A 142 -12.77 6.32 -15.13
C GLN A 142 -12.04 4.97 -15.02
N ALA A 143 -12.40 4.14 -14.03
CA ALA A 143 -11.86 2.80 -13.88
C ALA A 143 -12.64 1.81 -14.76
N ARG A 144 -11.99 0.76 -15.26
CA ARG A 144 -12.71 -0.30 -15.98
C ARG A 144 -13.60 -1.08 -14.99
N VAL A 145 -14.87 -1.20 -15.34
CA VAL A 145 -15.88 -1.87 -14.51
C VAL A 145 -15.88 -3.36 -14.85
N TRP A 146 -15.87 -4.19 -13.82
CA TRP A 146 -15.93 -5.65 -13.93
C TRP A 146 -16.76 -6.19 -12.78
N ARG A 147 -17.60 -7.19 -13.02
CA ARG A 147 -18.35 -7.87 -11.96
C ARG A 147 -17.42 -8.62 -11.00
N ARG A 148 -16.36 -9.22 -11.55
CA ARG A 148 -15.26 -9.84 -10.80
C ARG A 148 -13.94 -9.53 -11.48
N LYS A 149 -12.86 -9.33 -10.72
CA LYS A 149 -11.52 -9.12 -11.29
C LYS A 149 -11.18 -10.31 -12.22
N PRO A 150 -10.91 -10.09 -13.51
CA PRO A 150 -10.65 -11.17 -14.46
C PRO A 150 -9.33 -11.88 -14.08
N TYR A 151 -9.33 -13.21 -14.17
CA TYR A 151 -8.17 -14.07 -13.89
C TYR A 151 -7.54 -13.85 -12.50
N ALA A 152 -8.32 -13.41 -11.50
CA ALA A 152 -7.79 -13.07 -10.17
C ALA A 152 -7.08 -14.25 -9.49
N VAL A 153 -7.65 -15.46 -9.58
CA VAL A 153 -7.08 -16.67 -8.98
C VAL A 153 -5.79 -17.08 -9.69
N GLU A 154 -5.76 -17.03 -11.02
CA GLU A 154 -4.59 -17.37 -11.82
C GLU A 154 -3.42 -16.40 -11.56
N ARG A 155 -3.71 -15.10 -11.50
CA ARG A 155 -2.71 -14.08 -11.18
C ARG A 155 -2.17 -14.24 -9.77
N ALA A 156 -3.05 -14.49 -8.80
CA ALA A 156 -2.64 -14.75 -7.42
C ALA A 156 -1.79 -16.03 -7.32
N ALA A 157 -2.15 -17.08 -8.05
CA ALA A 157 -1.37 -18.31 -8.12
C ALA A 157 0.01 -18.09 -8.76
N ALA A 158 0.07 -17.41 -9.89
CA ALA A 158 1.33 -17.10 -10.57
C ALA A 158 2.28 -16.30 -9.67
N LEU A 159 1.78 -15.25 -9.00
CA LEU A 159 2.56 -14.43 -8.09
C LEU A 159 3.00 -15.19 -6.83
N THR A 160 2.12 -16.04 -6.27
CA THR A 160 2.46 -16.85 -5.09
C THR A 160 3.52 -17.87 -5.43
N ILE A 161 3.40 -18.56 -6.56
CA ILE A 161 4.39 -19.54 -7.03
C ILE A 161 5.74 -18.84 -7.27
N ALA A 162 5.75 -17.72 -8.00
CA ALA A 162 6.96 -16.94 -8.25
C ALA A 162 7.61 -16.49 -6.92
N GLY A 163 6.82 -15.99 -5.98
CA GLY A 163 7.28 -15.59 -4.64
C GLY A 163 7.88 -16.75 -3.85
N THR A 164 7.25 -17.93 -3.88
CA THR A 164 7.78 -19.13 -3.22
C THR A 164 9.13 -19.56 -3.76
N PHE A 165 9.39 -19.42 -5.07
CA PHE A 165 10.70 -19.73 -5.65
C PHE A 165 11.76 -18.66 -5.35
N LEU A 166 11.39 -17.39 -5.38
CA LEU A 166 12.31 -16.28 -5.13
C LEU A 166 12.65 -16.12 -3.65
N TYR A 167 11.76 -16.52 -2.74
CA TYR A 167 11.93 -16.32 -1.30
C TYR A 167 13.18 -17.03 -0.72
N PRO A 168 13.46 -18.31 -1.00
CA PRO A 168 14.71 -18.95 -0.59
C PRO A 168 15.94 -18.26 -1.17
N VAL A 169 15.89 -17.86 -2.44
CA VAL A 169 16.99 -17.15 -3.11
C VAL A 169 17.27 -15.83 -2.39
N ALA A 170 16.25 -15.06 -2.02
CA ALA A 170 16.41 -13.80 -1.31
C ALA A 170 17.02 -13.94 0.09
N ASN A 171 16.78 -15.06 0.77
CA ASN A 171 17.29 -15.30 2.13
C ASN A 171 18.67 -15.97 2.18
N VAL A 172 19.04 -16.71 1.13
CA VAL A 172 20.33 -17.40 1.03
C VAL A 172 21.41 -16.49 0.44
N TYR A 173 21.04 -15.59 -0.48
CA TYR A 173 22.01 -14.68 -1.09
C TYR A 173 22.36 -13.51 -0.16
N PRO A 174 23.66 -13.13 -0.06
CA PRO A 174 24.09 -12.03 0.78
C PRO A 174 23.61 -10.69 0.20
N MET A 175 22.91 -9.89 1.02
CA MET A 175 22.34 -8.61 0.61
C MET A 175 23.37 -7.46 0.64
N SER A 176 24.38 -7.54 1.51
CA SER A 176 25.44 -6.53 1.63
C SER A 176 26.84 -7.17 1.70
N MET A 177 27.75 -6.71 0.85
CA MET A 177 29.19 -7.01 0.98
C MET A 177 29.89 -5.79 1.60
N PHE A 178 30.31 -5.88 2.86
CA PHE A 178 31.22 -4.92 3.47
C PHE A 178 32.64 -5.48 3.44
N SER A 179 33.50 -4.93 2.58
CA SER A 179 34.93 -5.25 2.59
C SER A 179 35.65 -4.35 3.60
N SER A 180 35.70 -4.78 4.86
CA SER A 180 36.76 -4.28 5.76
C SER A 180 38.07 -4.99 5.40
N HIS A 181 39.18 -4.27 5.46
CA HIS A 181 40.46 -4.61 4.81
C HIS A 181 41.13 -5.95 5.23
N PHE A 182 40.55 -6.75 6.15
CA PHE A 182 41.16 -8.00 6.62
C PHE A 182 40.19 -9.12 7.10
N VAL A 183 38.86 -8.95 7.04
CA VAL A 183 37.88 -9.99 7.42
C VAL A 183 36.68 -9.97 6.47
N HIS A 184 36.44 -11.07 5.76
CA HIS A 184 35.25 -11.27 4.92
C HIS A 184 34.09 -11.81 5.76
N THR A 185 33.29 -10.94 6.38
CA THR A 185 32.00 -11.35 6.97
C THR A 185 30.90 -11.15 5.93
N SER A 186 30.47 -12.26 5.32
CA SER A 186 29.26 -12.30 4.49
C SER A 186 28.04 -12.21 5.41
N HIS A 187 27.42 -11.03 5.53
CA HIS A 187 26.22 -10.87 6.36
C HIS A 187 24.96 -11.26 5.55
N THR A 188 24.43 -12.45 5.80
CA THR A 188 23.04 -12.78 5.46
C THR A 188 22.10 -12.13 6.48
N ILE A 189 20.81 -12.03 6.16
CA ILE A 189 19.79 -11.55 7.13
C ILE A 189 19.86 -12.39 8.42
N PHE A 190 20.06 -13.70 8.28
CA PHE A 190 20.19 -14.61 9.42
C PHE A 190 21.45 -14.32 10.25
N ALA A 191 22.59 -14.07 9.60
CA ALA A 191 23.82 -13.68 10.30
C ALA A 191 23.66 -12.35 11.06
N GLY A 192 22.98 -11.35 10.46
CA GLY A 192 22.68 -10.10 11.16
C GLY A 192 21.79 -10.29 12.39
N VAL A 193 20.86 -11.25 12.35
CA VAL A 193 20.03 -11.62 13.52
C VAL A 193 20.89 -12.28 14.61
N THR A 194 21.80 -13.18 14.25
CA THR A 194 22.70 -13.81 15.25
C THR A 194 23.62 -12.79 15.90
N ASP A 195 24.20 -11.87 15.11
CA ASP A 195 25.07 -10.80 15.62
C ASP A 195 24.34 -9.91 16.65
N LEU A 196 23.05 -9.62 16.42
CA LEU A 196 22.22 -8.85 17.33
C LEU A 196 21.90 -9.59 18.64
N VAL A 197 21.71 -10.92 18.57
CA VAL A 197 21.50 -11.75 19.77
C VAL A 197 22.77 -11.77 20.61
N ASP A 198 23.93 -11.96 19.97
CA ASP A 198 25.23 -12.01 20.64
C ASP A 198 25.59 -10.66 21.29
N ALA A 199 25.14 -9.55 20.70
CA ALA A 199 25.25 -8.21 21.28
C ALA A 199 24.28 -7.95 22.47
N GLY A 200 23.49 -8.93 22.89
CA GLY A 200 22.49 -8.81 23.96
C GLY A 200 21.22 -8.04 23.55
N LEU A 201 21.10 -7.66 22.28
CA LEU A 201 19.97 -6.91 21.71
C LEU A 201 18.88 -7.85 21.16
N TRP A 202 18.52 -8.88 21.92
CA TRP A 202 17.58 -9.91 21.48
C TRP A 202 16.20 -9.38 21.02
N PRO A 203 15.61 -8.29 21.57
CA PRO A 203 14.33 -7.78 21.06
C PRO A 203 14.45 -7.19 19.66
N LEU A 204 15.59 -6.57 19.35
CA LEU A 204 15.88 -6.03 18.02
C LEU A 204 16.10 -7.18 17.03
N ALA A 205 16.81 -8.23 17.44
CA ALA A 205 16.99 -9.44 16.64
C ALA A 205 15.65 -10.11 16.27
N ALA A 206 14.75 -10.27 17.26
CA ALA A 206 13.41 -10.82 17.03
C ALA A 206 12.60 -9.96 16.06
N LEU A 207 12.65 -8.64 16.20
CA LEU A 207 11.97 -7.70 15.30
C LEU A 207 12.45 -7.85 13.85
N VAL A 208 13.77 -7.86 13.61
CA VAL A 208 14.35 -8.02 12.26
C VAL A 208 14.00 -9.38 11.67
N PHE A 209 14.15 -10.46 12.45
CA PHE A 209 13.79 -11.81 12.02
C PHE A 209 12.32 -11.94 11.62
N THR A 210 11.41 -11.44 12.46
CA THR A 210 9.98 -11.49 12.18
C THR A 210 9.62 -10.63 10.97
N ALA A 211 10.19 -9.43 10.84
CA ALA A 211 9.92 -8.53 9.71
C ALA A 211 10.39 -9.11 8.36
N SER A 212 11.63 -9.62 8.30
CA SER A 212 12.24 -10.03 7.03
C SER A 212 11.99 -11.48 6.63
N ILE A 213 11.79 -12.38 7.60
CA ILE A 213 11.62 -13.84 7.35
C ILE A 213 10.21 -14.27 7.73
N GLY A 214 9.80 -14.00 8.97
CA GLY A 214 8.53 -14.49 9.51
C GLY A 214 7.30 -14.00 8.75
N ILE A 215 7.18 -12.69 8.53
CA ILE A 215 6.04 -12.04 7.88
C ILE A 215 5.91 -12.47 6.41
N PRO A 216 6.95 -12.41 5.55
CA PRO A 216 6.84 -12.83 4.17
C PRO A 216 6.51 -14.33 4.03
N PHE A 217 7.09 -15.17 4.88
CA PHE A 217 6.76 -16.60 4.92
C PHE A 217 5.29 -16.84 5.23
N LEU A 218 4.76 -16.20 6.29
CA LEU A 218 3.36 -16.32 6.68
C LEU A 218 2.42 -15.85 5.55
N LYS A 219 2.77 -14.76 4.87
CA LYS A 219 2.00 -14.22 3.74
C LYS A 219 1.97 -15.18 2.55
N LEU A 220 3.12 -15.76 2.17
CA LEU A 220 3.21 -16.74 1.08
C LEU A 220 2.46 -18.03 1.42
N ALA A 221 2.65 -18.55 2.64
CA ALA A 221 1.97 -19.75 3.12
C ALA A 221 0.45 -19.55 3.17
N GLY A 222 -0.02 -18.41 3.68
CA GLY A 222 -1.43 -18.06 3.73
C GLY A 222 -2.07 -17.91 2.35
N MET A 223 -1.41 -17.23 1.41
CA MET A 223 -1.88 -17.13 0.03
C MET A 223 -1.93 -18.49 -0.66
N ALA A 224 -0.92 -19.35 -0.48
CA ALA A 224 -0.91 -20.71 -1.01
C ALA A 224 -2.08 -21.55 -0.44
N TRP A 225 -2.31 -21.46 0.87
CA TRP A 225 -3.43 -22.14 1.53
C TRP A 225 -4.79 -21.68 1.00
N PHE A 226 -5.01 -20.37 0.82
CA PHE A 226 -6.25 -19.85 0.25
C PHE A 226 -6.48 -20.33 -1.18
N LEU A 227 -5.43 -20.37 -2.01
CA LEU A 227 -5.52 -20.88 -3.38
C LEU A 227 -5.86 -22.37 -3.42
N LEU A 228 -5.27 -23.18 -2.54
CA LEU A 228 -5.61 -24.60 -2.39
C LEU A 228 -7.04 -24.78 -1.91
N SER A 229 -7.49 -23.99 -0.93
CA SER A 229 -8.87 -24.03 -0.44
C SER A 229 -9.88 -23.69 -1.53
N ILE A 230 -9.60 -22.70 -2.38
CA ILE A 230 -10.46 -22.33 -3.51
C ILE A 230 -10.52 -23.47 -4.52
N ARG A 231 -9.38 -24.11 -4.82
CA ARG A 231 -9.32 -25.25 -5.76
C ARG A 231 -10.06 -26.49 -5.25
N GLN A 232 -10.01 -26.74 -3.94
CA GLN A 232 -10.67 -27.88 -3.32
C GLN A 232 -12.14 -27.62 -2.98
N CYS A 233 -12.69 -26.44 -3.32
CA CYS A 233 -14.03 -26.00 -2.95
C CYS A 233 -14.34 -26.21 -1.44
N SER A 234 -13.34 -26.03 -0.58
CA SER A 234 -13.45 -26.39 0.83
C SER A 234 -14.20 -25.32 1.63
N ASP A 235 -15.35 -25.70 2.17
CA ASP A 235 -16.21 -24.95 3.09
C ASP A 235 -15.77 -25.10 4.57
N LYS A 236 -14.73 -25.89 4.85
CA LYS A 236 -14.26 -26.13 6.22
C LYS A 236 -13.54 -24.90 6.79
N LYS A 237 -13.77 -24.65 8.08
CA LYS A 237 -13.09 -23.62 8.90
C LYS A 237 -13.13 -22.21 8.28
N LEU A 238 -14.30 -21.79 7.79
CA LEU A 238 -14.49 -20.44 7.20
C LEU A 238 -14.12 -19.32 8.18
N VAL A 239 -14.46 -19.47 9.47
CA VAL A 239 -14.10 -18.48 10.51
C VAL A 239 -12.58 -18.33 10.63
N LEU A 240 -11.85 -19.44 10.80
CA LEU A 240 -10.38 -19.43 10.84
C LEU A 240 -9.76 -18.82 9.58
N LYS A 241 -10.35 -19.07 8.40
CA LYS A 241 -9.89 -18.49 7.13
C LYS A 241 -10.10 -16.97 7.10
N THR A 242 -11.23 -16.48 7.61
CA THR A 242 -11.50 -15.06 7.73
C THR A 242 -10.56 -14.39 8.74
N ASP A 243 -10.34 -15.00 9.91
CA ASP A 243 -9.43 -14.47 10.93
C ASP A 243 -7.99 -14.43 10.42
N LEU A 244 -7.53 -15.50 9.76
CA LEU A 244 -6.21 -15.55 9.14
C LEU A 244 -6.07 -14.51 8.02
N TYR A 245 -7.14 -14.28 7.24
CA TYR A 245 -7.13 -13.25 6.21
C TYR A 245 -6.96 -11.86 6.83
N HIS A 246 -7.68 -11.56 7.92
CA HIS A 246 -7.52 -10.28 8.62
C HIS A 246 -6.13 -10.10 9.22
N LEU A 247 -5.57 -11.15 9.84
CA LEU A 247 -4.20 -11.14 10.35
C LEU A 247 -3.18 -10.85 9.23
N ILE A 248 -3.30 -11.55 8.09
CA ILE A 248 -2.40 -11.37 6.95
C ILE A 248 -2.58 -9.99 6.31
N ASP A 249 -3.80 -9.46 6.22
CA ASP A 249 -4.09 -8.13 5.65
C ASP A 249 -3.53 -7.02 6.55
N GLU A 250 -3.69 -7.15 7.88
CA GLU A 250 -3.14 -6.21 8.85
C GLU A 250 -1.61 -6.19 8.84
N ILE A 251 -0.98 -7.36 8.87
CA ILE A 251 0.47 -7.51 8.70
C ILE A 251 0.90 -6.98 7.32
N GLY A 252 0.14 -7.28 6.28
CA GLY A 252 0.40 -6.88 4.90
C GLY A 252 0.37 -5.36 4.67
N ARG A 253 -0.37 -4.61 5.50
CA ARG A 253 -0.36 -3.14 5.48
C ARG A 253 1.03 -2.59 5.78
N TRP A 254 1.72 -3.19 6.76
CA TRP A 254 3.10 -2.84 7.12
C TRP A 254 4.08 -3.44 6.11
N SER A 255 3.85 -4.67 5.65
CA SER A 255 4.74 -5.34 4.68
C SER A 255 4.76 -4.68 3.30
N ASN A 256 3.78 -3.83 2.94
CA ASN A 256 3.81 -3.05 1.70
C ASN A 256 4.86 -1.91 1.75
N MET A 257 5.48 -1.68 2.91
CA MET A 257 6.56 -0.71 3.12
C MET A 257 7.93 -1.24 2.72
N ASP A 258 8.15 -2.56 2.75
CA ASP A 258 9.43 -3.21 2.46
C ASP A 258 9.73 -3.33 0.94
N VAL A 259 9.36 -2.32 0.13
CA VAL A 259 9.67 -2.25 -1.32
C VAL A 259 10.40 -0.96 -1.65
#